data_AF-A0A9E7JB48-F1
#
_entry.id   AF-A0A9E7JB48-F1
#
_cell.length_a   1.000
_cell.length_b   1.000
_cell.length_c   1.000
_cell.angle_alpha   90.00
_cell.angle_beta   90.00
_cell.angle_gamma   90.00
#
_symmetry.space_group_name_H-M   'P 1'
#
loop_
_entity.id
_entity.type
_entity.pdbx_description
1 polymer ?
#
loop_
_entity_poly.entity_id
_entity_poly.type
_entity_poly.pdbx_seq_one_letter_code
_entity_poly.pdbx_strand_id
1 'polypeptide(L)' 'MHLSPRDAIFAKKRRVNIRESVGEIYEELICPYPPGIPVLIPGEVITEEALSYLLSVLRMGAAIRGAADPQLSSILVCGI' A
#
# COMPACT_ATOMS: atom_id res chain seq x y z
N MET A 1 -6.76 -2.44 13.65
CA MET A 1 -5.55 -2.21 14.47
C MET A 1 -4.69 -1.22 13.72
N HIS A 2 -4.10 -0.23 14.36
CA HIS A 2 -3.32 0.81 13.68
C HIS A 2 -1.96 0.90 14.35
N LEU A 3 -0.88 0.90 13.56
CA LEU A 3 0.46 1.16 14.04
C LEU A 3 0.79 2.63 13.86
N SER A 4 1.71 3.17 14.67
CA SER A 4 2.29 4.46 14.32
C SER A 4 3.07 4.32 13.01
N PRO A 5 3.16 5.36 12.16
CA PRO A 5 3.96 5.28 10.94
C PRO A 5 5.41 4.87 11.19
N ARG A 6 5.98 5.30 12.33
CA ARG A 6 7.30 4.87 12.77
C ARG A 6 7.36 3.35 12.98
N ASP A 7 6.43 2.80 13.75
CA ASP A 7 6.45 1.37 14.09
C ASP A 7 6.22 0.51 12.85
N ALA A 8 5.33 0.94 11.95
CA ALA A 8 5.10 0.26 10.69
C ALA A 8 6.37 0.20 9.82
N ILE A 9 7.06 1.33 9.62
CA ILE A 9 8.30 1.40 8.81
C ILE A 9 9.41 0.49 9.38
N PHE A 10 9.48 0.34 10.71
CA PHE A 10 10.48 -0.51 11.37
C PHE A 10 9.98 -1.94 11.64
N ALA A 11 8.75 -2.28 11.29
CA ALA A 11 8.22 -3.62 11.45
C ALA A 11 8.94 -4.61 10.52
N LYS A 12 8.90 -5.89 10.90
CA LYS A 12 9.33 -6.95 9.98
C LYS A 12 8.42 -6.91 8.75
N LYS A 13 8.99 -7.03 7.55
CA LYS A 13 8.23 -6.92 6.30
C LYS A 13 7.88 -8.29 5.75
N ARG A 14 6.68 -8.42 5.19
CA ARG A 14 6.23 -9.60 4.46
C ARG A 14 5.64 -9.17 3.13
N ARG A 15 5.99 -9.88 2.06
CA ARG A 15 5.39 -9.66 0.74
C ARG A 15 4.16 -10.55 0.59
N VAL A 16 3.07 -9.97 0.12
CA VAL A 16 1.81 -10.66 -0.15
C VAL A 16 1.29 -10.31 -1.54
N ASN A 17 0.43 -11.16 -2.10
CA ASN A 17 -0.31 -10.78 -3.30
C ASN A 17 -1.23 -9.60 -2.96
N ILE A 18 -1.39 -8.65 -3.89
CA ILE A 18 -2.23 -7.48 -3.62
C ILE A 18 -3.68 -7.87 -3.24
N ARG A 19 -4.21 -8.95 -3.82
CA ARG A 19 -5.58 -9.43 -3.55
C ARG A 19 -5.73 -10.03 -2.16
N GLU A 20 -4.63 -10.46 -1.56
CA GLU A 20 -4.58 -11.07 -0.22
C GLU A 20 -4.22 -10.02 0.85
N SER A 21 -3.94 -8.78 0.45
CA SER A 21 -3.44 -7.75 1.36
C SER A 21 -4.52 -7.01 2.15
N VAL A 22 -5.79 -7.20 1.79
CA VAL A 22 -6.92 -6.56 2.49
C VAL A 22 -6.97 -7.02 3.94
N GLY A 23 -7.05 -6.07 4.87
CA GLY A 23 -7.02 -6.32 6.31
C GLY A 23 -5.64 -6.37 6.95
N GLU A 24 -4.57 -6.40 6.14
CA GLU A 24 -3.19 -6.32 6.61
C GLU A 24 -2.78 -4.87 6.91
N ILE A 25 -1.74 -4.69 7.73
CA ILE A 25 -1.19 -3.35 8.02
C ILE A 25 -0.13 -2.98 6.99
N TYR A 26 -0.35 -1.86 6.31
CA TYR A 26 0.55 -1.39 5.27
C TYR A 26 1.85 -0.81 5.84
N GLU A 27 2.94 -0.93 5.08
CA GLU A 27 4.29 -0.63 5.55
C GLU A 27 4.98 0.52 4.81
N GLU A 28 4.62 0.81 3.56
CA GLU A 28 5.27 1.86 2.77
C GLU A 28 4.29 3.04 2.53
N LEU A 29 4.71 4.03 1.75
CA LEU A 29 3.84 5.13 1.35
C LEU A 29 3.46 4.93 -0.11
N ILE A 30 2.17 4.79 -0.44
CA ILE A 30 1.72 4.71 -1.84
C ILE A 30 1.09 6.02 -2.26
N CYS A 31 1.66 6.60 -3.31
CA CYS A 31 1.13 7.79 -3.97
C CYS A 31 0.99 7.54 -5.48
N PRO A 32 -0.24 7.52 -6.04
CA PRO A 32 -0.42 7.62 -7.47
C PRO A 32 -0.11 9.04 -7.97
N TYR A 33 0.52 9.13 -9.14
CA TYR A 33 0.88 10.38 -9.79
C TYR A 33 0.46 10.43 -11.26
N PRO A 34 -0.09 11.55 -11.74
CA PRO A 34 -0.58 12.71 -10.97
C PRO A 34 -1.90 12.38 -10.22
N PRO A 35 -2.25 13.05 -9.09
CA PRO A 35 -1.68 14.29 -8.53
C PRO A 35 -0.56 14.12 -7.50
N GLY A 36 -0.26 12.90 -7.01
CA GLY A 36 0.77 12.67 -5.98
C GLY A 36 0.27 12.73 -4.54
N ILE A 37 -1.02 12.51 -4.31
CA ILE A 37 -1.61 12.44 -2.95
C ILE A 37 -1.49 11.00 -2.43
N PRO A 38 -1.02 10.78 -1.19
CA PRO A 38 -0.97 9.44 -0.59
C PRO A 38 -2.36 8.80 -0.47
N VAL A 39 -2.44 7.52 -0.82
CA VAL A 39 -3.64 6.69 -0.66
C VAL A 39 -3.49 5.73 0.52
N LEU A 40 -2.27 5.22 0.72
CA LEU A 40 -1.94 4.37 1.85
C LEU A 40 -0.69 4.92 2.53
N ILE A 41 -0.77 5.05 3.85
CA ILE A 41 0.30 5.51 4.73
C ILE A 41 0.77 4.30 5.58
N PRO A 42 2.06 4.23 5.95
CA PRO A 42 2.55 3.19 6.85
C PRO A 42 1.75 3.17 8.16
N GLY A 43 1.30 1.98 8.56
CA GLY A 43 0.54 1.76 9.78
C GLY A 43 -0.98 1.73 9.59
N GLU A 44 -1.46 2.09 8.41
CA GLU A 44 -2.87 1.97 8.03
C GLU A 44 -3.25 0.54 7.67
N VAL A 45 -4.51 0.18 7.88
CA VAL A 45 -5.05 -1.09 7.39
C VAL A 45 -5.41 -0.93 5.92
N ILE A 46 -4.99 -1.88 5.10
CA ILE A 46 -5.34 -1.92 3.68
C ILE A 46 -6.82 -2.27 3.56
N THR A 47 -7.62 -1.36 3.01
CA THR A 47 -9.05 -1.59 2.76
C THR A 47 -9.30 -1.95 1.29
N GLU A 48 -10.45 -2.56 1.01
CA GLU A 48 -10.86 -2.88 -0.36
C GLU A 48 -11.02 -1.64 -1.23
N GLU A 49 -11.49 -0.53 -0.65
CA GLU A 49 -11.69 0.75 -1.34
C GLU A 49 -10.35 1.35 -1.77
N ALA A 50 -9.36 1.38 -0.87
CA ALA A 50 -8.02 1.87 -1.18
C ALA A 50 -7.37 1.04 -2.28
N LEU A 51 -7.48 -0.30 -2.19
CA LEU A 51 -6.95 -1.22 -3.20
C LEU A 51 -7.63 -1.01 -4.56
N SER A 52 -8.96 -0.91 -4.56
CA SER A 52 -9.77 -0.71 -5.76
C SER A 52 -9.44 0.62 -6.43
N TYR A 53 -9.23 1.68 -5.65
CA TYR A 53 -8.79 2.97 -6.15
C TYR A 53 -7.41 2.88 -6.80
N LEU A 54 -6.43 2.30 -6.10
CA LEU A 54 -5.06 2.15 -6.60
C LEU A 54 -4.98 1.35 -7.91
N LEU A 55 -5.70 0.23 -7.98
CA LEU A 55 -5.80 -0.57 -9.20
C LEU A 55 -6.51 0.18 -10.32
N SER A 56 -7.52 0.99 -10.01
CA SER A 56 -8.22 1.80 -11.00
C SER A 56 -7.31 2.87 -11.60
N VAL A 57 -6.60 3.64 -10.76
CA VAL A 57 -5.70 4.69 -11.25
C VAL A 57 -4.50 4.11 -12.01
N LEU A 58 -3.98 2.95 -11.60
CA LEU A 58 -2.95 2.24 -12.36
C LEU A 58 -3.45 1.85 -13.76
N ARG A 59 -4.68 1.32 -13.87
CA ARG A 59 -5.30 1.00 -15.17
C ARG A 59 -5.53 2.24 -16.05
N MET A 60 -5.75 3.40 -15.44
CA MET A 60 -5.86 4.69 -16.16
C MET A 60 -4.49 5.25 -16.59
N GLY A 61 -3.38 4.59 -16.24
CA GLY A 61 -2.03 5.01 -16.62
C GLY A 61 -1.34 5.91 -15.59
N ALA A 62 -1.88 6.03 -14.37
CA ALA A 62 -1.19 6.74 -13.29
C ALA A 62 0.06 5.95 -12.85
N ALA A 63 1.14 6.68 -12.54
CA ALA A 63 2.35 6.08 -12.01
C ALA A 63 2.22 5.87 -10.50
N ILE A 64 2.46 4.65 -10.03
CA ILE A 64 2.49 4.34 -8.60
C ILE A 64 3.89 4.61 -8.05
N ARG A 65 3.99 5.48 -7.05
CA ARG A 65 5.24 5.80 -6.35
C ARG A 65 5.20 5.25 -4.93
N GLY A 66 6.37 4.80 -4.46
CA GLY A 66 6.61 4.35 -3.10
C GLY A 66 6.13 2.91 -2.78
N ALA A 67 5.45 2.24 -3.71
CA ALA A 67 5.25 0.80 -3.65
C ALA A 67 6.54 0.05 -4.06
N ALA A 68 6.88 -1.02 -3.34
CA ALA A 68 7.95 -1.94 -3.75
C ALA A 68 7.70 -2.60 -5.13
N ASP A 69 6.44 -2.66 -5.57
CA ASP A 69 6.02 -3.16 -6.88
C ASP A 69 5.08 -2.12 -7.53
N PRO A 70 5.58 -1.34 -8.50
CA PRO A 70 4.78 -0.30 -9.17
C PRO A 70 3.61 -0.83 -9.98
N GLN A 71 3.63 -2.11 -10.38
CA GLN A 71 2.53 -2.76 -11.08
C GLN A 71 1.48 -3.33 -10.13
N LEU A 72 1.67 -3.15 -8.82
CA LEU A 72 0.72 -3.55 -7.79
C LEU A 72 0.31 -5.04 -7.90
N SER A 73 1.23 -5.92 -8.33
CA SER A 73 0.99 -7.37 -8.30
C SER A 73 1.23 -7.95 -6.90
N SER A 74 2.15 -7.34 -6.16
CA SER A 74 2.46 -7.63 -4.78
C SER A 74 2.62 -6.37 -3.95
N ILE A 75 2.51 -6.48 -2.64
CA ILE A 75 2.67 -5.36 -1.70
C ILE A 75 3.40 -5.81 -0.44
N LEU A 76 4.09 -4.88 0.23
CA LEU A 76 4.73 -5.13 1.52
C LEU A 76 3.78 -4.76 2.66
N VAL A 77 3.62 -5.68 3.60
CA VAL A 77 2.82 -5.52 4.81
C VAL A 77 3.66 -5.79 6.04
N CYS A 78 3.21 -5.28 7.19
CA CYS A 78 3.83 -5.56 8.47
C CYS A 78 3.63 -7.04 8.84
N GLY A 79 4.71 -7.73 9.13
CA GLY A 79 4.75 -9.12 9.61
C GLY A 79 4.66 -9.17 11.13
N ILE A 80 3.50 -8.74 11.65
CA ILE A 80 3.10 -8.81 13.05
C ILE A 80 2.21 -10.01 13.33
#